data_AF-A0A0J8QWU7-F1
#
_entry.id   AF-A0A0J8QWU7-F1
#
_cell.length_a   1.000
_cell.length_b   1.000
_cell.length_c   1.000
_cell.angle_alpha   90.00
_cell.angle_beta   90.00
_cell.angle_gamma   90.00
#
_symmetry.space_group_name_H-M   'P 1'
#
loop_
_entity.id
_entity.type
_entity.pdbx_description
1 polymer ?
#
loop_
_entity_poly.entity_id
_entity_poly.type
_entity_poly.pdbx_seq_one_letter_code
_entity_poly.pdbx_strand_id
1 'polypeptide(L)'
;MMDVKEDPELQSLAYHVFRHLPNVPHPAGEDSEFVDTLIRIGRTSQSWHQRLRVMINMQIIYFRRLFLLSKVDREKLFDCVANMLEDPQHEVRAGASATLSGMIRCSPVALRNEMVLKLRDRFTKSLIQHPLPKKPRIYTSGFSSATSTGTSTPTPEHTRLVITRHAAVLGLGALIQAFPYTSPPPPWMPGVLITLSTKAAGDPGIVGQSVKSIISEFKKTRQDTWHIDVKAFEPDQVEDLAGVLWKSYFA
;
A
#
# COMPACT_ATOMS: atom_id res chain seq x y z
N MET A 1 -2.76 -18.41 -20.93
CA MET A 1 -3.61 -17.75 -21.95
C MET A 1 -3.43 -16.24 -21.93
N MET A 2 -3.61 -15.55 -20.79
CA MET A 2 -3.41 -14.08 -20.73
C MET A 2 -1.96 -13.58 -20.84
N ASP A 3 -0.98 -14.48 -20.90
CA ASP A 3 0.46 -14.17 -21.02
C ASP A 3 1.06 -14.68 -22.36
N VAL A 4 0.21 -15.15 -23.28
CA VAL A 4 0.62 -15.55 -24.64
C VAL A 4 0.83 -14.26 -25.44
N LYS A 5 2.07 -13.98 -25.83
CA LYS A 5 2.43 -12.72 -26.51
C LYS A 5 2.23 -12.81 -28.02
N GLU A 6 2.19 -14.03 -28.53
CA GLU A 6 2.12 -14.38 -29.94
C GLU A 6 0.70 -14.18 -30.51
N ASP A 7 -0.30 -14.09 -29.63
CA ASP A 7 -1.71 -13.92 -30.01
C ASP A 7 -2.37 -12.81 -29.15
N PRO A 8 -2.33 -11.55 -29.61
CA PRO A 8 -2.92 -10.42 -28.91
C PRO A 8 -4.44 -10.51 -28.76
N GLU A 9 -5.12 -11.16 -29.71
CA GLU A 9 -6.58 -11.32 -29.67
C GLU A 9 -6.98 -12.29 -28.56
N LEU A 10 -6.32 -13.45 -28.48
CA LEU A 10 -6.52 -14.41 -27.39
C LEU A 10 -6.21 -13.78 -26.03
N GLN A 11 -5.14 -13.00 -25.92
CA GLN A 11 -4.80 -12.30 -24.68
C GLN A 11 -5.93 -11.33 -24.26
N SER A 12 -6.41 -10.52 -25.21
CA SER A 12 -7.47 -9.54 -24.96
C SER A 12 -8.78 -10.21 -24.55
N LEU A 13 -9.21 -11.24 -25.29
CA LEU A 13 -10.44 -11.99 -25.00
C LEU A 13 -10.33 -12.72 -23.66
N ALA A 14 -9.21 -13.38 -23.37
CA ALA A 14 -9.00 -14.07 -22.11
C ALA A 14 -9.04 -13.10 -20.93
N TYR A 15 -8.42 -11.92 -21.06
CA TYR A 15 -8.48 -10.88 -20.04
C TYR A 15 -9.89 -10.31 -19.87
N HIS A 16 -10.62 -10.12 -20.97
CA HIS A 16 -12.00 -9.67 -20.96
C HIS A 16 -12.93 -10.64 -20.23
N VAL A 17 -12.81 -11.95 -20.48
CA VAL A 17 -13.57 -12.96 -19.74
C VAL A 17 -13.16 -12.99 -18.26
N PHE A 18 -11.86 -12.96 -17.99
CA PHE A 18 -11.32 -13.02 -16.65
C PHE A 18 -11.84 -11.90 -15.73
N ARG A 19 -11.92 -10.66 -16.22
CA ARG A 19 -12.43 -9.52 -15.43
C ARG A 19 -13.94 -9.59 -15.13
N HIS A 20 -14.69 -10.39 -15.91
CA HIS A 20 -16.13 -10.53 -15.76
C HIS A 20 -16.54 -11.71 -14.90
N LEU A 21 -15.60 -12.63 -14.61
CA LEU A 21 -15.85 -13.81 -13.79
C LEU A 21 -16.55 -13.52 -12.46
N PRO A 22 -16.18 -12.48 -11.69
CA PRO A 22 -16.83 -12.20 -10.40
C PRO A 22 -18.21 -11.54 -10.53
N ASN A 23 -18.64 -11.19 -11.75
CA ASN A 23 -20.00 -10.70 -12.00
C ASN A 23 -20.99 -11.85 -12.21
N VAL A 24 -20.51 -13.10 -12.31
CA VAL A 24 -21.39 -14.26 -12.37
C VAL A 24 -22.10 -14.40 -11.01
N PRO A 25 -23.44 -14.44 -10.97
CA PRO A 25 -24.16 -14.60 -9.72
C PRO A 25 -23.90 -15.97 -9.09
N HIS A 26 -23.44 -16.00 -7.85
CA HIS A 26 -23.44 -17.21 -7.01
C HIS A 26 -24.62 -17.15 -6.02
N PRO A 27 -25.24 -18.28 -5.67
CA PRO A 27 -26.18 -18.34 -4.54
C PRO A 27 -25.56 -17.81 -3.25
N ALA A 28 -26.41 -17.34 -2.33
CA ALA A 28 -25.93 -16.83 -1.04
C ALA A 28 -25.23 -17.96 -0.26
N GLY A 29 -23.99 -17.73 0.16
CA GLY A 29 -23.18 -18.73 0.88
C GLY A 29 -22.31 -19.62 -0.01
N GLU A 30 -22.43 -19.54 -1.34
CA GLU A 30 -21.62 -20.33 -2.28
C GLU A 30 -20.42 -19.56 -2.86
N ASP A 31 -20.14 -18.36 -2.36
CA ASP A 31 -19.02 -17.54 -2.81
C ASP A 31 -17.66 -17.99 -2.25
N SER A 32 -17.65 -18.76 -1.16
CA SER A 32 -16.42 -19.01 -0.37
C SER A 32 -15.38 -19.78 -1.16
N GLU A 33 -15.75 -20.79 -1.95
CA GLU A 33 -14.80 -21.54 -2.79
C GLU A 33 -14.18 -20.65 -3.87
N PHE A 34 -14.99 -19.75 -4.43
CA PHE A 34 -14.51 -18.78 -5.42
C PHE A 34 -13.55 -17.78 -4.78
N VAL A 35 -13.90 -17.21 -3.61
CA VAL A 35 -13.01 -16.34 -2.83
C VAL A 35 -11.70 -17.04 -2.48
N ASP A 36 -11.75 -18.27 -1.98
CA ASP A 36 -10.58 -19.06 -1.61
C ASP A 36 -9.68 -19.35 -2.83
N THR A 37 -10.28 -19.57 -4.00
CA THR A 37 -9.54 -19.72 -5.27
C THR A 37 -8.82 -18.44 -5.66
N LEU A 38 -9.48 -17.28 -5.57
CA LEU A 38 -8.85 -15.99 -5.84
C LEU A 38 -7.66 -15.75 -4.89
N ILE A 39 -7.86 -16.00 -3.59
CA ILE A 39 -6.82 -15.87 -2.56
C ILE A 39 -5.64 -16.79 -2.83
N ARG A 40 -5.90 -18.05 -3.18
CA ARG A 40 -4.86 -19.01 -3.53
C ARG A 40 -4.01 -18.50 -4.69
N ILE A 41 -4.63 -18.03 -5.77
CA ILE A 41 -3.89 -17.45 -6.92
C ILE A 41 -3.05 -16.26 -6.47
N GLY A 42 -3.61 -15.35 -5.67
CA GLY A 42 -2.92 -14.15 -5.18
C GLY A 42 -1.71 -14.47 -4.29
N ARG A 43 -1.75 -15.58 -3.56
CA ARG A 43 -0.69 -15.98 -2.62
C ARG A 43 0.36 -16.91 -3.24
N THR A 44 -0.03 -17.79 -4.16
CA THR A 44 0.83 -18.93 -4.55
C THR A 44 1.22 -18.92 -6.03
N SER A 45 0.66 -18.04 -6.86
CA SER A 45 1.05 -18.00 -8.28
C SER A 45 2.49 -17.54 -8.44
N GLN A 46 3.26 -18.27 -9.25
CA GLN A 46 4.64 -17.89 -9.61
C GLN A 46 4.67 -16.64 -10.50
N SER A 47 3.64 -16.44 -11.33
CA SER A 47 3.54 -15.27 -12.20
C SER A 47 3.01 -14.07 -11.44
N TRP A 48 3.83 -13.03 -11.32
CA TRP A 48 3.41 -11.77 -10.69
C TRP A 48 2.26 -11.10 -11.48
N HIS A 49 2.18 -11.32 -12.79
CA HIS A 49 1.04 -10.85 -13.60
C HIS A 49 -0.27 -11.47 -13.14
N GLN A 50 -0.27 -12.77 -12.78
CA GLN A 50 -1.45 -13.45 -12.26
C GLN A 50 -1.81 -12.92 -10.86
N ARG A 51 -0.83 -12.74 -9.97
CA ARG A 51 -1.04 -12.13 -8.66
C ARG A 51 -1.59 -10.70 -8.76
N LEU A 52 -1.07 -9.88 -9.68
CA LEU A 52 -1.58 -8.54 -9.94
C LEU A 52 -3.03 -8.57 -10.46
N ARG A 53 -3.30 -9.38 -11.49
CA ARG A 53 -4.61 -9.41 -12.15
C ARG A 53 -5.70 -9.99 -11.25
N VAL A 54 -5.40 -10.96 -10.40
CA VAL A 54 -6.42 -11.55 -9.50
C VAL A 54 -6.97 -10.55 -8.48
N MET A 55 -6.21 -9.52 -8.10
CA MET A 55 -6.72 -8.46 -7.22
C MET A 55 -7.89 -7.70 -7.83
N ILE A 56 -7.95 -7.56 -9.16
CA ILE A 56 -9.10 -6.95 -9.85
C ILE A 56 -10.36 -7.77 -9.56
N ASN A 57 -10.26 -9.10 -9.60
CA ASN A 57 -11.38 -9.98 -9.31
C ASN A 57 -11.76 -9.98 -7.82
N MET A 58 -10.77 -9.94 -6.92
CA MET A 58 -11.01 -9.75 -5.48
C MET A 58 -11.76 -8.45 -5.19
N GLN A 59 -11.39 -7.36 -5.87
CA GLN A 59 -12.03 -6.06 -5.75
C GLN A 59 -13.48 -6.10 -6.25
N ILE A 60 -13.71 -6.67 -7.43
CA ILE A 60 -15.05 -6.74 -8.02
C ILE A 60 -15.98 -7.58 -7.14
N ILE A 61 -15.57 -8.78 -6.71
CA ILE A 61 -16.43 -9.59 -5.82
C ILE A 61 -16.70 -8.87 -4.50
N TYR A 62 -15.67 -8.26 -3.91
CA TYR A 62 -15.82 -7.53 -2.66
C TYR A 62 -16.87 -6.42 -2.77
N PHE A 63 -16.83 -5.60 -3.84
CA PHE A 63 -17.79 -4.50 -3.99
C PHE A 63 -19.18 -4.96 -4.43
N ARG A 64 -19.26 -5.87 -5.40
CA ARG A 64 -20.54 -6.36 -5.92
C ARG A 64 -21.32 -7.13 -4.87
N ARG A 65 -20.63 -7.86 -4.00
CA ARG A 65 -21.21 -8.77 -3.04
C ARG A 65 -20.94 -8.41 -1.59
N LEU A 66 -20.55 -7.16 -1.30
CA LEU A 66 -20.17 -6.69 0.03
C LEU A 66 -21.14 -7.09 1.15
N PHE A 67 -22.44 -7.05 0.86
CA PHE A 67 -23.51 -7.38 1.81
C PHE A 67 -23.91 -8.87 1.83
N LEU A 68 -23.50 -9.64 0.82
CA LEU A 68 -23.75 -11.08 0.70
C LEU A 68 -22.56 -11.92 1.16
N LEU A 69 -21.35 -11.37 1.08
CA LEU A 69 -20.14 -12.03 1.56
C LEU A 69 -20.20 -12.21 3.07
N SER A 70 -19.81 -13.40 3.52
CA SER A 70 -19.68 -13.71 4.93
C SER A 70 -18.67 -12.76 5.61
N LYS A 71 -18.77 -12.59 6.93
CA LYS A 71 -17.74 -11.84 7.69
C LYS A 71 -16.35 -12.45 7.47
N VAL A 72 -16.27 -13.79 7.49
CA VAL A 72 -15.02 -14.54 7.31
C VAL A 72 -14.41 -14.27 5.94
N ASP A 73 -15.18 -14.30 4.86
CA ASP A 73 -14.64 -14.10 3.51
C ASP A 73 -14.20 -12.64 3.28
N ARG A 74 -14.91 -11.68 3.88
CA ARG A 74 -14.46 -10.27 3.86
C ARG A 74 -13.11 -10.11 4.56
N GLU A 75 -12.94 -10.71 5.73
CA GLU A 75 -11.66 -10.68 6.47
C GLU A 75 -10.54 -11.38 5.70
N LYS A 76 -10.81 -12.56 5.13
CA LYS A 76 -9.85 -13.28 4.28
C LYS A 76 -9.39 -12.43 3.09
N LEU A 77 -10.31 -11.73 2.42
CA LEU A 77 -9.97 -10.83 1.31
C LEU A 77 -9.11 -9.65 1.77
N PHE A 78 -9.47 -8.99 2.88
CA PHE A 78 -8.64 -7.92 3.47
C PHE A 78 -7.24 -8.41 3.81
N ASP A 79 -7.13 -9.53 4.51
CA ASP A 79 -5.85 -10.09 4.93
C ASP A 79 -5.01 -10.52 3.72
N CYS A 80 -5.64 -11.10 2.68
CA CYS A 80 -4.96 -11.43 1.43
C CYS A 80 -4.37 -10.19 0.76
N VAL A 81 -5.18 -9.15 0.49
CA VAL A 81 -4.70 -7.92 -0.17
C VAL A 81 -3.66 -7.20 0.68
N ALA A 82 -3.83 -7.16 2.00
CA ALA A 82 -2.83 -6.59 2.91
C ALA A 82 -1.49 -7.36 2.87
N ASN A 83 -1.50 -8.69 2.72
CA ASN A 83 -0.29 -9.48 2.58
C ASN A 83 0.40 -9.29 1.22
N MET A 84 -0.35 -8.96 0.17
CA MET A 84 0.20 -8.65 -1.16
C MET A 84 1.00 -7.34 -1.18
N LEU A 85 0.91 -6.50 -0.14
CA LEU A 85 1.81 -5.36 0.04
C LEU A 85 3.27 -5.77 0.24
N GLU A 86 3.54 -7.01 0.66
CA GLU A 86 4.88 -7.58 0.83
C GLU A 86 5.34 -8.39 -0.39
N ASP A 87 4.62 -8.30 -1.53
CA ASP A 87 5.02 -9.01 -2.75
C ASP A 87 6.40 -8.57 -3.24
N PRO A 88 7.24 -9.50 -3.75
CA PRO A 88 8.54 -9.15 -4.34
C PRO A 88 8.43 -8.11 -5.48
N GLN A 89 7.34 -8.14 -6.25
CA GLN A 89 7.13 -7.27 -7.39
C GLN A 89 6.46 -5.95 -6.99
N HIS A 90 7.05 -4.83 -7.40
CA HIS A 90 6.58 -3.50 -7.02
C HIS A 90 5.15 -3.20 -7.49
N GLU A 91 4.82 -3.59 -8.72
CA GLU A 91 3.51 -3.37 -9.35
C GLU A 91 2.40 -4.09 -8.57
N VAL A 92 2.69 -5.28 -8.04
CA VAL A 92 1.74 -6.01 -7.18
C VAL A 92 1.54 -5.25 -5.87
N ARG A 93 2.61 -4.75 -5.25
CA ARG A 93 2.49 -3.93 -4.02
C ARG A 93 1.69 -2.65 -4.24
N ALA A 94 1.95 -1.95 -5.34
CA ALA A 94 1.22 -0.73 -5.71
C ALA A 94 -0.27 -1.02 -5.97
N GLY A 95 -0.56 -2.10 -6.70
CA GLY A 95 -1.93 -2.58 -6.91
C GLY A 95 -2.63 -2.92 -5.60
N ALA A 96 -1.96 -3.64 -4.70
CA ALA A 96 -2.50 -4.01 -3.39
C ALA A 96 -2.83 -2.78 -2.54
N SER A 97 -1.97 -1.75 -2.55
CA SER A 97 -2.23 -0.48 -1.86
C SER A 97 -3.51 0.21 -2.36
N ALA A 98 -3.66 0.30 -3.69
CA ALA A 98 -4.83 0.92 -4.30
C ALA A 98 -6.11 0.11 -4.03
N THR A 99 -6.03 -1.22 -4.15
CA THR A 99 -7.16 -2.14 -3.86
C THR A 99 -7.57 -2.04 -2.40
N LEU A 100 -6.62 -2.06 -1.46
CA LEU A 100 -6.90 -1.95 -0.03
C LEU A 100 -7.59 -0.62 0.33
N SER A 101 -7.11 0.49 -0.22
CA SER A 101 -7.74 1.81 -0.07
C SER A 101 -9.19 1.81 -0.56
N GLY A 102 -9.45 1.23 -1.74
CA GLY A 102 -10.79 1.06 -2.29
C GLY A 102 -11.70 0.20 -1.41
N MET A 103 -11.21 -0.95 -0.93
CA MET A 103 -11.95 -1.84 -0.04
C MET A 103 -12.37 -1.11 1.24
N ILE A 104 -11.46 -0.39 1.89
CA ILE A 104 -11.75 0.39 3.11
C ILE A 104 -12.80 1.46 2.82
N ARG A 105 -12.59 2.27 1.78
CA ARG A 105 -13.48 3.37 1.39
C ARG A 105 -14.92 2.90 1.18
N CYS A 106 -15.11 1.80 0.47
CA CYS A 106 -16.45 1.32 0.11
C CYS A 106 -17.09 0.46 1.21
N SER A 107 -16.36 0.10 2.27
CA SER A 107 -16.89 -0.69 3.38
C SER A 107 -17.92 0.09 4.21
N PRO A 108 -18.91 -0.59 4.82
CA PRO A 108 -19.81 0.05 5.79
C PRO A 108 -19.03 0.61 6.97
N VAL A 109 -19.53 1.69 7.59
CA VAL A 109 -18.80 2.46 8.62
C VAL A 109 -18.25 1.58 9.75
N ALA A 110 -19.05 0.63 10.26
CA ALA A 110 -18.62 -0.28 11.32
C ALA A 110 -17.40 -1.13 10.91
N LEU A 111 -17.49 -1.81 9.75
CA LEU A 111 -16.39 -2.63 9.22
C LEU A 111 -15.17 -1.77 8.86
N ARG A 112 -15.39 -0.59 8.28
CA ARG A 112 -14.33 0.35 7.92
C ARG A 112 -13.52 0.74 9.16
N ASN A 113 -14.19 1.13 10.24
CA ASN A 113 -13.53 1.54 11.47
C ASN A 113 -12.75 0.38 12.10
N GLU A 114 -13.32 -0.83 12.13
CA GLU A 114 -12.64 -2.04 12.61
C GLU A 114 -11.36 -2.33 11.81
N MET A 115 -11.47 -2.34 10.47
CA MET A 115 -10.34 -2.65 9.59
C MET A 115 -9.26 -1.56 9.63
N VAL A 116 -9.64 -0.28 9.71
CA VAL A 116 -8.69 0.83 9.83
C VAL A 116 -7.85 0.67 11.10
N LEU A 117 -8.47 0.40 12.26
CA LEU A 117 -7.73 0.23 13.51
C LEU A 117 -6.78 -0.98 13.44
N LYS A 118 -7.28 -2.15 13.02
CA LYS A 118 -6.48 -3.39 12.87
C LYS A 118 -5.27 -3.17 11.97
N LEU A 119 -5.48 -2.58 10.79
CA LEU A 119 -4.42 -2.40 9.79
C LEU A 119 -3.45 -1.29 10.19
N ARG A 120 -3.95 -0.20 10.80
CA ARG A 120 -3.12 0.89 11.34
C ARG A 120 -2.14 0.34 12.38
N ASP A 121 -2.60 -0.47 13.32
CA ASP A 121 -1.73 -1.08 14.34
C ASP A 121 -0.70 -2.03 13.72
N ARG A 122 -1.15 -2.89 12.79
CA ARG A 122 -0.26 -3.81 12.06
C ARG A 122 0.86 -3.08 11.34
N PHE A 123 0.52 -2.09 10.51
CA PHE A 123 1.51 -1.42 9.66
C PHE A 123 2.38 -0.44 10.44
N THR A 124 1.84 0.27 11.43
CA THR A 124 2.66 1.10 12.33
C THR A 124 3.68 0.24 13.08
N LYS A 125 3.26 -0.90 13.64
CA LYS A 125 4.17 -1.85 14.29
C LYS A 125 5.26 -2.33 13.33
N SER A 126 4.88 -2.76 12.12
CA SER A 126 5.84 -3.22 11.11
C SER A 126 6.84 -2.13 10.72
N LEU A 127 6.38 -0.89 10.55
CA LEU A 127 7.24 0.25 10.21
C LEU A 127 8.24 0.57 11.33
N ILE A 128 7.84 0.48 12.60
CA ILE A 128 8.72 0.78 13.73
C ILE A 128 9.76 -0.33 13.93
N GLN A 129 9.37 -1.59 13.76
CA GLN A 129 10.22 -2.76 14.05
C GLN A 129 11.29 -3.04 12.98
N HIS A 130 11.14 -2.48 11.78
CA HIS A 130 12.01 -2.79 10.63
C HIS A 130 12.75 -1.55 10.07
N PRO A 131 13.54 -0.80 10.89
CA PRO A 131 14.26 0.38 10.42
C PRO A 131 15.33 0.01 9.37
N LEU A 132 15.49 0.84 8.33
CA LEU A 132 16.60 0.66 7.41
C LEU A 132 17.93 1.11 8.06
N PRO A 133 19.04 0.40 7.82
CA PRO A 133 20.35 0.82 8.28
C PRO A 133 20.68 2.21 7.72
N LYS A 134 21.06 3.14 8.60
CA LYS A 134 21.58 4.44 8.16
C LYS A 134 22.90 4.20 7.43
N LYS A 135 23.07 4.75 6.22
CA LYS A 135 24.39 4.79 5.60
C LYS A 135 25.35 5.50 6.57
N PRO A 136 26.53 4.93 6.87
CA PRO A 136 27.51 5.64 7.67
C PRO A 136 27.83 6.95 6.95
N ARG A 137 27.65 8.08 7.65
CA ARG A 137 28.17 9.36 7.17
C ARG A 137 29.69 9.22 7.22
N ILE A 138 30.33 9.16 6.06
CA ILE A 138 31.79 9.24 5.98
C ILE A 138 32.15 10.68 6.42
N TYR A 139 32.42 10.85 7.70
CA TYR A 139 33.10 12.02 8.25
C TYR A 139 34.54 11.63 8.50
N THR A 140 35.39 11.79 7.50
CA THR A 140 36.85 11.77 7.66
C THR A 140 37.41 12.69 6.59
N SER A 141 37.85 13.90 6.92
CA SER A 141 39.24 14.19 7.32
C SER A 141 40.23 13.46 6.41
N GLY A 142 41.01 14.23 5.66
CA GLY A 142 41.96 13.73 4.67
C GLY A 142 42.80 12.57 5.17
N PHE A 143 43.10 11.66 4.24
CA PHE A 143 43.76 10.36 4.38
C PHE A 143 42.85 9.16 4.68
N SER A 144 42.34 8.50 3.62
CA SER A 144 42.21 7.04 3.61
C SER A 144 42.20 6.47 2.18
N SER A 145 43.10 5.51 2.01
CA SER A 145 43.12 4.32 1.14
C SER A 145 42.03 4.09 0.09
N ALA A 146 42.53 3.61 -1.05
CA ALA A 146 41.86 3.00 -2.19
C ALA A 146 40.53 2.25 -1.91
N THR A 147 39.61 2.46 -2.86
CA THR A 147 38.55 1.53 -3.28
C THR A 147 37.50 1.15 -2.23
N SER A 148 36.50 2.02 -2.07
CA SER A 148 35.13 1.56 -1.84
C SER A 148 34.20 2.12 -2.93
N THR A 149 34.48 1.79 -4.20
CA THR A 149 33.45 1.76 -5.24
C THR A 149 32.56 0.55 -4.97
N GLY A 150 31.81 0.61 -3.86
CA GLY A 150 30.96 -0.47 -3.41
C GLY A 150 29.65 -0.46 -4.18
N THR A 151 29.63 -1.05 -5.37
CA THR A 151 28.45 -1.74 -5.90
C THR A 151 28.17 -2.94 -4.99
N SER A 152 27.82 -2.69 -3.74
CA SER A 152 27.35 -3.73 -2.82
C SER A 152 26.02 -4.21 -3.37
N THR A 153 26.04 -5.37 -4.02
CA THR A 153 24.82 -6.07 -4.42
C THR A 153 23.95 -6.19 -3.17
N PRO A 154 22.70 -5.69 -3.18
CA PRO A 154 21.85 -5.74 -1.99
C PRO A 154 21.72 -7.19 -1.54
N THR A 155 22.02 -7.46 -0.27
CA THR A 155 21.82 -8.81 0.26
C THR A 155 20.33 -9.18 0.18
N PRO A 156 19.98 -10.48 0.07
CA PRO A 156 18.58 -10.92 0.10
C PRO A 156 17.83 -10.39 1.33
N GLU A 157 18.52 -10.33 2.48
CA GLU A 157 17.96 -9.79 3.73
C GLU A 157 17.68 -8.29 3.66
N HIS A 158 18.60 -7.50 3.09
CA HIS A 158 18.36 -6.08 2.87
C HIS A 158 17.17 -5.85 1.94
N THR A 159 17.04 -6.64 0.87
CA THR A 159 15.90 -6.56 -0.05
C THR A 159 14.59 -6.89 0.66
N ARG A 160 14.57 -7.95 1.48
CA ARG A 160 13.40 -8.31 2.29
C ARG A 160 13.01 -7.21 3.27
N LEU A 161 14.00 -6.58 3.92
CA LEU A 161 13.77 -5.46 4.83
C LEU A 161 13.17 -4.25 4.12
N VAL A 162 13.70 -3.88 2.93
CA VAL A 162 13.13 -2.82 2.09
C VAL A 162 11.70 -3.13 1.69
N ILE A 163 11.40 -4.36 1.28
CA ILE A 163 10.04 -4.79 0.91
C ILE A 163 9.10 -4.67 2.12
N THR A 164 9.48 -5.21 3.27
CA THR A 164 8.67 -5.18 4.51
C THR A 164 8.37 -3.75 4.94
N ARG A 165 9.39 -2.89 4.89
CA ARG A 165 9.24 -1.48 5.25
C ARG A 165 8.38 -0.71 4.25
N HIS A 166 8.57 -0.96 2.96
CA HIS A 166 7.75 -0.38 1.90
C HIS A 166 6.29 -0.82 2.00
N ALA A 167 6.03 -2.10 2.32
CA ALA A 167 4.70 -2.64 2.55
C ALA A 167 3.97 -1.89 3.68
N ALA A 168 4.67 -1.61 4.78
CA ALA A 168 4.11 -0.83 5.89
C ALA A 168 3.78 0.61 5.48
N VAL A 169 4.66 1.27 4.72
CA VAL A 169 4.42 2.62 4.17
C VAL A 169 3.20 2.63 3.24
N LEU A 170 3.11 1.68 2.30
CA LEU A 170 1.98 1.58 1.39
C LEU A 170 0.68 1.25 2.14
N GLY A 171 0.73 0.37 3.13
CA GLY A 171 -0.42 0.02 3.96
C GLY A 171 -0.99 1.24 4.70
N LEU A 172 -0.14 2.01 5.37
CA LEU A 172 -0.54 3.27 6.02
C LEU A 172 -1.02 4.32 5.01
N GLY A 173 -0.36 4.41 3.86
CA GLY A 173 -0.79 5.26 2.73
C GLY A 173 -2.18 4.91 2.21
N ALA A 174 -2.49 3.62 2.08
CA ALA A 174 -3.80 3.13 1.67
C ALA A 174 -4.90 3.55 2.66
N LEU A 175 -4.62 3.54 3.97
CA LEU A 175 -5.55 4.02 4.98
C LEU A 175 -5.84 5.52 4.79
N ILE A 176 -4.81 6.34 4.59
CA ILE A 176 -4.98 7.79 4.35
C ILE A 176 -5.79 8.02 3.07
N GLN A 177 -5.41 7.35 1.99
CA GLN A 177 -6.06 7.49 0.68
C GLN A 177 -7.50 6.98 0.67
N ALA A 178 -7.94 6.17 1.63
CA ALA A 178 -9.34 5.75 1.73
C ALA A 178 -10.28 6.90 2.13
N PHE A 179 -9.75 8.00 2.70
CA PHE A 179 -10.51 9.17 3.17
C PHE A 179 -9.98 10.47 2.54
N PRO A 180 -10.07 10.66 1.21
CA PRO A 180 -9.49 11.82 0.54
C PRO A 180 -10.19 13.14 0.88
N TYR A 181 -11.51 13.10 1.11
CA TYR A 181 -12.36 14.29 1.24
C TYR A 181 -12.98 14.45 2.64
N THR A 182 -12.61 13.62 3.61
CA THR A 182 -13.15 13.72 4.97
C THR A 182 -12.47 14.87 5.72
N SER A 183 -13.12 16.03 5.81
CA SER A 183 -12.63 17.23 6.50
C SER A 183 -13.59 17.58 7.65
N PRO A 184 -13.13 17.67 8.92
CA PRO A 184 -11.75 17.44 9.39
C PRO A 184 -11.30 15.98 9.21
N PRO A 185 -9.99 15.69 9.18
CA PRO A 185 -9.49 14.33 9.04
C PRO A 185 -9.89 13.47 10.25
N PRO A 186 -10.06 12.15 10.07
CA PRO A 186 -10.29 11.24 11.19
C PRO A 186 -9.19 11.36 12.26
N PRO A 187 -9.50 11.22 13.57
CA PRO A 187 -8.53 11.48 14.64
C PRO A 187 -7.24 10.64 14.60
N TRP A 188 -7.27 9.46 14.00
CA TRP A 188 -6.10 8.59 13.84
C TRP A 188 -5.16 9.05 12.71
N MET A 189 -5.65 9.83 11.74
CA MET A 189 -4.94 10.15 10.50
C MET A 189 -3.74 11.08 10.72
N PRO A 190 -3.82 12.15 11.53
CA PRO A 190 -2.64 12.97 11.87
C PRO A 190 -1.48 12.13 12.42
N GLY A 191 -1.75 11.25 13.40
CA GLY A 191 -0.72 10.38 13.97
C GLY A 191 -0.05 9.45 12.95
N VAL A 192 -0.80 8.94 11.98
CA VAL A 192 -0.25 8.12 10.88
C VAL A 192 0.63 8.96 9.95
N LEU A 193 0.20 10.17 9.58
CA LEU A 193 0.99 11.08 8.73
C LEU A 193 2.32 11.46 9.39
N ILE A 194 2.32 11.73 10.70
CA ILE A 194 3.53 12.03 11.47
C ILE A 194 4.43 10.81 11.62
N THR A 195 3.85 9.63 11.83
CA THR A 195 4.61 8.37 11.83
C THR A 195 5.33 8.16 10.50
N LEU A 196 4.64 8.37 9.37
CA LEU A 196 5.25 8.26 8.04
C LEU A 196 6.36 9.30 7.83
N SER A 197 6.08 10.56 8.18
CA SER A 197 7.04 11.68 8.07
C SER A 197 8.33 11.39 8.85
N THR A 198 8.21 11.16 10.16
CA THR A 198 9.34 11.07 11.07
C THR A 198 10.11 9.76 10.97
N LYS A 199 9.43 8.64 10.65
CA LYS A 199 10.07 7.32 10.63
C LYS A 199 10.57 6.90 9.26
N ALA A 200 10.00 7.41 8.17
CA ALA A 200 10.26 6.83 6.84
C ALA A 200 10.49 7.84 5.70
N ALA A 201 10.22 9.14 5.87
CA ALA A 201 10.45 10.11 4.79
C ALA A 201 11.93 10.26 4.41
N GLY A 202 12.84 10.02 5.37
CA GLY A 202 14.28 10.04 5.17
C GLY A 202 14.88 8.73 4.63
N ASP A 203 14.06 7.70 4.43
CA ASP A 203 14.55 6.42 3.92
C ASP A 203 14.98 6.51 2.46
N PRO A 204 16.04 5.79 2.04
CA PRO A 204 16.51 5.81 0.67
C PRO A 204 15.55 5.10 -0.28
N GLY A 205 15.58 5.52 -1.55
CA GLY A 205 14.90 4.84 -2.64
C GLY A 205 13.38 4.85 -2.51
N ILE A 206 12.76 3.71 -2.85
CA ILE A 206 11.30 3.61 -3.01
C ILE A 206 10.52 3.87 -1.72
N VAL A 207 11.09 3.60 -0.55
CA VAL A 207 10.40 3.78 0.74
C VAL A 207 10.15 5.26 1.00
N GLY A 208 11.19 6.09 1.03
CA GLY A 208 11.05 7.54 1.24
C GLY A 208 10.33 8.24 0.09
N GLN A 209 10.50 7.78 -1.16
CA GLN A 209 9.73 8.28 -2.30
C GLN A 209 8.22 8.05 -2.12
N SER A 210 7.81 6.85 -1.71
CA SER A 210 6.39 6.55 -1.46
C SER A 210 5.81 7.41 -0.34
N VAL A 211 6.55 7.64 0.77
CA VAL A 211 6.11 8.54 1.85
C VAL A 211 5.86 9.96 1.32
N LYS A 212 6.81 10.52 0.56
CA LYS A 212 6.69 11.86 -0.01
C LYS A 212 5.49 11.95 -0.95
N SER A 213 5.28 10.95 -1.80
CA SER A 213 4.14 10.87 -2.70
C SER A 213 2.80 10.82 -1.94
N ILE A 214 2.71 10.00 -0.88
CA ILE A 214 1.50 9.90 -0.04
C ILE A 214 1.18 11.25 0.62
N ILE A 215 2.17 11.90 1.25
CA ILE A 215 1.97 13.19 1.93
C ILE A 215 1.65 14.30 0.94
N SER A 216 2.31 14.31 -0.23
CA SER A 216 2.02 15.26 -1.31
C SER A 216 0.60 15.11 -1.83
N GLU A 217 0.13 13.88 -2.06
CA GLU A 217 -1.24 13.65 -2.55
C GLU A 217 -2.30 14.00 -1.49
N PHE A 218 -2.02 13.71 -0.21
CA PHE A 218 -2.87 14.14 0.90
C PHE A 218 -3.06 15.66 0.93
N LYS A 219 -1.95 16.41 0.86
CA LYS A 219 -1.99 17.90 0.85
C LYS A 219 -2.67 18.45 -0.39
N LYS A 220 -2.36 17.90 -1.57
CA LYS A 220 -2.97 18.31 -2.84
C LYS A 220 -4.49 18.13 -2.81
N THR A 221 -4.97 16.99 -2.33
CA THR A 221 -6.41 16.68 -2.31
C THR A 221 -7.19 17.55 -1.32
N ARG A 222 -6.51 18.15 -0.34
CA ARG A 222 -7.09 18.90 0.79
C ARG A 222 -6.70 20.37 0.80
N GLN A 223 -6.21 20.88 -0.32
CA GLN A 223 -5.76 22.26 -0.41
C GLN A 223 -6.87 23.25 -0.01
N ASP A 224 -8.09 23.03 -0.50
CA ASP A 224 -9.23 23.91 -0.24
C ASP A 224 -9.71 23.84 1.21
N THR A 225 -9.62 22.66 1.84
CA THR A 225 -10.05 22.43 3.24
C THR A 225 -8.92 22.61 4.25
N TRP A 226 -7.71 22.98 3.81
CA TRP A 226 -6.52 22.98 4.66
C TRP A 226 -6.67 23.88 5.90
N HIS A 227 -7.33 25.02 5.77
CA HIS A 227 -7.61 25.95 6.87
C HIS A 227 -8.46 25.33 8.01
N ILE A 228 -9.19 24.24 7.72
CA ILE A 228 -9.93 23.42 8.69
C ILE A 228 -9.05 22.26 9.15
N ASP A 229 -8.51 21.50 8.19
CA ASP A 229 -7.77 20.27 8.44
C ASP A 229 -6.50 20.49 9.27
N VAL A 230 -5.83 21.64 9.13
CA VAL A 230 -4.62 21.99 9.90
C VAL A 230 -4.87 22.02 11.41
N LYS A 231 -6.11 22.28 11.85
CA LYS A 231 -6.48 22.33 13.27
C LYS A 231 -6.48 20.96 13.95
N ALA A 232 -6.41 19.88 13.17
CA ALA A 232 -6.28 18.52 13.69
C ALA A 232 -4.83 18.13 13.99
N PHE A 233 -3.87 19.03 13.76
CA PHE A 233 -2.44 18.82 13.98
C PHE A 233 -1.93 19.79 15.05
N GLU A 234 -0.99 19.31 15.85
CA GLU A 234 -0.20 20.17 16.72
C GLU A 234 0.81 21.01 15.89
N PRO A 235 1.26 22.18 16.38
CA PRO A 235 2.13 23.07 15.59
C PRO A 235 3.43 22.41 15.08
N ASP A 236 4.07 21.57 15.90
CA ASP A 236 5.27 20.78 15.57
C ASP A 236 4.99 19.74 14.47
N GLN A 237 3.82 19.11 14.51
CA GLN A 237 3.38 18.15 13.51
C GLN A 237 3.19 18.80 12.12
N VAL A 238 2.76 20.06 12.07
CA VAL A 238 2.63 20.80 10.81
C VAL A 238 4.01 21.07 10.19
N GLU A 239 5.01 21.40 11.03
CA GLU A 239 6.40 21.61 10.59
C GLU A 239 7.01 20.31 10.04
N ASP A 240 6.84 19.19 10.74
CA ASP A 240 7.28 17.87 10.27
C ASP A 240 6.72 17.53 8.89
N LEU A 241 5.44 17.85 8.62
CA LEU A 241 4.83 17.62 7.31
C LEU A 241 5.32 18.60 6.25
N ALA A 242 5.73 19.81 6.62
CA ALA A 242 6.29 20.78 5.71
C ALA A 242 7.69 20.35 5.25
N GLY A 243 8.54 19.85 6.16
CA GLY A 243 9.90 19.40 5.87
C GLY A 243 9.99 18.25 4.87
N VAL A 244 8.97 17.39 4.79
CA VAL A 244 8.93 16.28 3.82
C VAL A 244 8.72 16.74 2.37
N LEU A 245 8.05 17.88 2.16
CA LEU A 245 7.66 18.35 0.83
C LEU A 245 8.77 19.09 0.05
N TRP A 246 9.94 19.28 0.65
CA TRP A 246 11.01 20.02 -0.01
C TRP A 246 11.56 19.18 -1.16
N LYS A 247 11.10 19.48 -2.38
CA LYS A 247 11.60 18.84 -3.60
C LYS A 247 13.05 19.26 -3.81
N SER A 248 13.86 18.35 -4.33
CA SER A 248 15.32 18.47 -4.54
C SER A 248 15.77 19.65 -5.43
N TYR A 249 14.86 20.39 -6.05
CA TYR A 249 15.15 21.55 -6.89
C TYR A 249 14.99 22.91 -6.17
N PHE A 250 14.61 22.91 -4.89
CA PHE A 250 14.46 24.12 -4.06
C PHE A 250 15.66 24.36 -3.11
N ALA A 251 16.81 23.76 -3.39
CA ALA A 251 18.06 23.93 -2.65
C ALA A 251 19.12 24.58 -3.54
#